data_AF-A0A4V1ZRW7-F1
#
_entry.id   AF-A0A4V1ZRW7-F1
#
_cell.length_a   1.000
_cell.length_b   1.000
_cell.length_c   1.000
_cell.angle_alpha   90.00
_cell.angle_beta   90.00
_cell.angle_gamma   90.00
#
_symmetry.space_group_name_H-M   'P 1'
#
loop_
_entity.id
_entity.type
_entity.pdbx_description
1 polymer ?
#
loop_
_entity_poly.entity_id
_entity_poly.type
_entity_poly.pdbx_seq_one_letter_code
_entity_poly.pdbx_strand_id
1 'polypeptide(L)'
;MSARRAIIGALASIGLLASGGSAWAIDILSGTLKTIGETGIVRLGYRENSLPFAFKDPSGQPVGYALDLCLEVVDDIGKELGRKDLKVVYEPVTSETRIAGLTSGRIDLECGSTTANAERRKLVAFSPVTFFSATKLLVKRGAPVGSFRDLAGRTVAVTAGTTNEGV
;
A
#
# COMPACT_ATOMS: atom_id res chain seq x y z
N MET A 1 70.91 22.88 -53.39
CA MET A 1 69.46 22.83 -53.67
C MET A 1 69.07 21.36 -53.62
N SER A 2 68.18 20.80 -52.79
CA SER A 2 67.09 21.22 -51.90
C SER A 2 66.93 20.06 -50.88
N ALA A 3 67.06 20.27 -49.57
CA ALA A 3 65.97 20.29 -48.56
C ALA A 3 64.75 19.36 -48.80
N ARG A 4 64.45 18.51 -47.79
CA ARG A 4 63.16 18.22 -47.09
C ARG A 4 63.24 16.82 -46.42
N ARG A 5 63.28 16.67 -45.09
CA ARG A 5 62.14 16.55 -44.11
C ARG A 5 61.10 15.49 -44.54
N ALA A 6 60.52 14.59 -43.73
CA ALA A 6 60.66 14.09 -42.36
C ALA A 6 59.55 12.99 -42.15
N ILE A 7 59.56 12.30 -40.99
CA ILE A 7 58.39 11.82 -40.20
C ILE A 7 57.86 10.35 -40.32
N ILE A 8 58.10 9.62 -39.22
CA ILE A 8 57.21 8.81 -38.32
C ILE A 8 56.40 7.63 -38.91
N GLY A 9 56.64 6.44 -38.34
CA GLY A 9 55.67 5.34 -38.26
C GLY A 9 55.66 4.76 -36.83
N ALA A 10 54.63 5.11 -36.06
CA ALA A 10 54.42 4.66 -34.69
C ALA A 10 53.64 3.33 -34.67
N LEU A 11 54.06 2.38 -33.83
CA LEU A 11 53.22 1.27 -33.37
C LEU A 11 53.19 1.30 -31.83
N ALA A 12 52.18 1.98 -31.29
CA ALA A 12 51.80 1.88 -29.89
C ALA A 12 50.51 1.05 -29.82
N SER A 13 50.65 -0.20 -29.41
CA SER A 13 49.56 -1.12 -29.11
C SER A 13 48.82 -0.66 -27.85
N ILE A 14 47.61 -0.13 -28.03
CA ILE A 14 46.66 0.16 -26.94
C ILE A 14 45.98 -1.15 -26.55
N GLY A 15 46.38 -1.71 -25.41
CA GLY A 15 45.68 -2.80 -24.75
C GLY A 15 44.37 -2.29 -24.17
N LEU A 16 43.25 -2.74 -24.74
CA LEU A 16 41.90 -2.47 -24.25
C LEU A 16 41.64 -3.36 -23.02
N LEU A 17 41.95 -2.84 -21.83
CA LEU A 17 41.49 -3.40 -20.57
C LEU A 17 40.00 -3.09 -20.41
N ALA A 18 39.17 -4.01 -20.89
CA ALA A 18 37.75 -4.06 -20.55
C ALA A 18 37.61 -4.49 -19.09
N SER A 19 37.61 -3.52 -18.18
CA SER A 19 37.14 -3.73 -16.80
C SER A 19 35.64 -3.94 -16.82
N GLY A 20 35.23 -5.21 -16.77
CA GLY A 20 33.87 -5.63 -16.42
C GLY A 20 33.56 -5.25 -14.98
N GLY A 21 33.24 -3.98 -14.74
CA GLY A 21 32.54 -3.56 -13.55
C GLY A 21 31.09 -3.96 -13.70
N SER A 22 30.68 -5.06 -13.07
CA SER A 22 29.26 -5.33 -12.81
C SER A 22 28.71 -4.12 -12.08
N ALA A 23 27.92 -3.30 -12.78
CA ALA A 23 27.12 -2.27 -12.18
C ALA A 23 26.09 -2.99 -11.31
N TRP A 24 26.41 -3.14 -10.02
CA TRP A 24 25.41 -3.35 -9.00
C TRP A 24 24.47 -2.15 -9.14
N ALA A 25 23.29 -2.39 -9.70
CA ALA A 25 22.20 -1.44 -9.59
C ALA A 25 22.01 -1.23 -8.09
N ILE A 26 22.46 -0.08 -7.58
CA ILE A 26 22.05 0.39 -6.27
C ILE A 26 20.58 0.69 -6.46
N ASP A 27 19.73 -0.27 -6.11
CA ASP A 27 18.31 -0.01 -6.07
C ASP A 27 18.12 0.97 -4.92
N ILE A 28 17.98 2.26 -5.26
CA ILE A 28 17.75 3.30 -4.28
C ILE A 28 16.33 3.08 -3.81
N LEU A 29 16.19 2.31 -2.73
CA LEU A 29 14.93 2.18 -2.00
C LEU A 29 14.35 3.58 -1.80
N SER A 30 13.10 3.77 -2.22
CA SER A 30 12.38 5.03 -2.10
C SER A 30 11.03 4.81 -1.43
N GLY A 31 10.44 5.90 -0.93
CA GLY A 31 9.14 5.87 -0.28
C GLY A 31 9.06 4.87 0.87
N THR A 32 7.94 4.16 0.95
CA THR A 32 7.59 3.25 2.06
C THR A 32 8.62 2.13 2.26
N LEU A 33 9.15 1.52 1.19
CA LEU A 33 10.14 0.44 1.31
C LEU A 33 11.45 0.92 1.93
N LYS A 34 11.87 2.15 1.64
CA LYS A 34 13.03 2.77 2.30
C LYS A 34 12.77 2.91 3.80
N THR A 35 11.64 3.50 4.19
CA THR A 35 11.29 3.69 5.60
C THR A 35 11.20 2.36 6.35
N ILE A 36 10.58 1.33 5.76
CA ILE A 36 10.53 -0.01 6.35
C ILE A 36 11.96 -0.57 6.46
N GLY A 37 12.77 -0.47 5.40
CA GLY A 37 14.17 -0.90 5.32
C GLY A 37 15.09 -0.27 6.37
N GLU A 38 14.88 1.00 6.70
CA GLU A 38 15.64 1.71 7.73
C GLU A 38 15.14 1.40 9.15
N THR A 39 13.82 1.31 9.35
CA THR A 39 13.23 1.29 10.70
C THR A 39 13.06 -0.09 11.31
N GLY A 40 13.08 -1.16 10.51
CA GLY A 40 12.71 -2.48 11.04
C GLY A 40 11.21 -2.75 11.04
N ILE A 41 10.36 -1.75 10.76
CA ILE A 41 8.95 -1.76 11.14
C ILE A 41 8.04 -1.61 9.92
N VAL A 42 6.94 -2.38 9.89
CA VAL A 42 5.79 -2.15 8.99
C VAL A 42 4.56 -1.81 9.81
N ARG A 43 3.95 -0.66 9.56
CA ARG A 43 2.73 -0.20 10.24
C ARG A 43 1.50 -0.57 9.41
N LEU A 44 0.74 -1.55 9.86
CA LEU A 44 -0.50 -1.97 9.23
C LEU A 44 -1.68 -1.25 9.89
N GLY A 45 -2.28 -0.33 9.14
CA GLY A 45 -3.56 0.28 9.48
C GLY A 45 -4.69 -0.73 9.35
N TYR A 46 -5.50 -0.92 10.40
CA TYR A 46 -6.61 -1.88 10.36
C TYR A 46 -7.90 -1.32 10.95
N ARG A 47 -9.03 -1.90 10.54
CA ARG A 47 -10.35 -1.57 11.09
C ARG A 47 -10.62 -2.45 12.30
N GLU A 48 -11.18 -1.88 13.37
CA GLU A 48 -11.54 -2.68 14.55
C GLU A 48 -12.90 -3.40 14.40
N ASN A 49 -13.76 -2.91 13.49
CA ASN A 49 -15.16 -3.32 13.38
C ASN A 49 -15.60 -3.59 11.93
N SER A 50 -14.73 -4.18 11.09
CA SER A 50 -15.07 -4.50 9.69
C SER A 50 -15.03 -6.01 9.45
N LEU A 51 -16.01 -6.74 9.99
CA LEU A 51 -16.09 -8.18 9.82
C LEU A 51 -16.46 -8.54 8.36
N PRO A 52 -15.88 -9.62 7.79
CA PRO A 52 -14.77 -10.45 8.30
C PRO A 52 -13.38 -9.99 7.78
N PHE A 53 -13.25 -8.74 7.32
CA PHE A 53 -12.07 -8.21 6.62
C PHE A 53 -10.94 -7.81 7.56
N ALA A 54 -11.26 -6.97 8.54
CA ALA A 54 -10.34 -6.52 9.58
C ALA A 54 -11.17 -6.15 10.79
N PHE A 55 -10.92 -6.81 11.90
CA PHE A 55 -11.65 -6.61 13.14
C PHE A 55 -10.79 -7.06 14.33
N LYS A 56 -11.17 -6.64 15.53
CA LYS A 56 -10.65 -7.24 16.76
C LYS A 56 -11.44 -8.50 17.08
N ASP A 57 -10.75 -9.61 17.25
CA ASP A 57 -11.36 -10.82 17.79
C ASP A 57 -11.72 -10.66 19.28
N PRO A 58 -12.39 -11.64 19.91
CA PRO A 58 -12.74 -11.56 21.33
C PRO A 58 -11.54 -11.45 22.29
N SER A 59 -10.33 -11.81 21.84
CA SER A 59 -9.08 -11.65 22.60
C SER A 59 -8.43 -10.27 22.41
N GLY A 60 -9.01 -9.43 21.55
CA GLY A 60 -8.52 -8.10 21.20
C GLY A 60 -7.48 -8.09 20.09
N GLN A 61 -7.20 -9.22 19.45
CA GLN A 61 -6.21 -9.33 18.39
C GLN A 61 -6.78 -8.88 17.04
N PRO A 62 -6.03 -8.07 16.27
CA PRO A 62 -6.39 -7.74 14.89
C PRO A 62 -6.34 -8.98 14.01
N VAL A 63 -7.47 -9.35 13.40
CA VAL A 63 -7.59 -10.50 12.49
C VAL A 63 -8.53 -10.19 11.32
N GLY A 64 -8.46 -11.00 10.27
CA GLY A 64 -9.44 -11.01 9.19
C GLY A 64 -8.80 -11.11 7.81
N TYR A 65 -9.65 -11.37 6.82
CA TYR A 65 -9.21 -11.64 5.45
C TYR A 65 -8.27 -10.58 4.85
N ALA A 66 -8.54 -9.29 5.07
CA ALA A 66 -7.70 -8.22 4.53
C ALA A 66 -6.37 -8.08 5.28
N LEU A 67 -6.34 -8.43 6.57
CA LEU A 67 -5.11 -8.49 7.35
C LEU A 67 -4.24 -9.67 6.92
N ASP A 68 -4.83 -10.83 6.66
CA ASP A 68 -4.11 -12.01 6.17
C ASP A 68 -3.39 -11.69 4.84
N LEU A 69 -4.09 -11.03 3.91
CA LEU A 69 -3.46 -10.57 2.65
C LEU A 69 -2.33 -9.57 2.88
N CYS A 70 -2.48 -8.64 3.82
CA CYS A 70 -1.42 -7.70 4.15
C CYS A 70 -0.20 -8.37 4.80
N LEU A 71 -0.39 -9.43 5.57
CA LEU A 71 0.71 -10.19 6.17
C LEU A 71 1.54 -10.90 5.10
N GLU A 72 0.91 -11.45 4.07
CA GLU A 72 1.63 -11.98 2.90
C GLU A 72 2.45 -10.89 2.19
N VAL A 73 1.91 -9.67 2.09
CA VAL A 73 2.65 -8.51 1.55
C VAL A 73 3.83 -8.15 2.45
N VAL A 74 3.69 -8.21 3.78
CA VAL A 74 4.80 -7.98 4.71
C VAL A 74 5.90 -9.02 4.49
N ASP A 75 5.55 -10.29 4.33
CA ASP A 75 6.53 -11.35 4.07
C ASP A 75 7.29 -11.11 2.76
N ASP A 76 6.59 -10.68 1.70
CA ASP A 76 7.21 -10.32 0.44
C ASP A 76 8.10 -9.07 0.54
N ILE A 77 7.69 -8.05 1.33
CA ILE A 77 8.56 -6.91 1.66
C ILE A 77 9.82 -7.39 2.38
N GLY A 78 9.72 -8.36 3.28
CA GLY A 78 10.87 -8.94 3.98
C GLY A 78 11.84 -9.61 3.04
N LYS A 79 11.33 -10.41 2.09
CA LYS A 79 12.14 -11.04 1.03
C LYS A 79 12.85 -10.00 0.17
N GLU A 80 12.13 -8.98 -0.28
CA GLU A 80 12.67 -7.91 -1.12
C GLU A 80 13.78 -7.12 -0.41
N LEU A 81 13.60 -6.83 0.88
CA LEU A 81 14.57 -6.10 1.68
C LEU A 81 15.70 -6.98 2.25
N GLY A 82 15.68 -8.30 2.01
CA GLY A 82 16.60 -9.25 2.62
C GLY A 82 16.50 -9.31 4.15
N ARG A 83 15.34 -8.95 4.72
CA ARG A 83 15.08 -8.90 6.16
C ARG A 83 14.14 -10.03 6.59
N LYS A 84 14.48 -10.69 7.69
CA LYS A 84 13.64 -11.74 8.32
C LYS A 84 13.02 -11.29 9.64
N ASP A 85 13.34 -10.07 10.06
CA ASP A 85 13.04 -9.50 11.38
C ASP A 85 12.08 -8.30 11.28
N LEU A 86 11.29 -8.20 10.19
CA LEU A 86 10.27 -7.17 10.08
C LEU A 86 9.31 -7.26 11.27
N LYS A 87 9.21 -6.16 12.02
CA LYS A 87 8.21 -6.03 13.08
C LYS A 87 6.93 -5.42 12.52
N VAL A 88 5.83 -6.15 12.61
CA VAL A 88 4.51 -5.61 12.33
C VAL A 88 4.00 -4.82 13.53
N VAL A 89 3.52 -3.60 13.28
CA VAL A 89 2.80 -2.76 14.25
C VAL A 89 1.40 -2.54 13.71
N TYR A 90 0.38 -2.95 14.46
CA TYR A 90 -1.01 -2.75 14.09
C TYR A 90 -1.52 -1.41 14.62
N GLU A 91 -2.02 -0.57 13.71
CA GLU A 91 -2.50 0.77 13.99
C GLU A 91 -4.00 0.86 13.71
N PRO A 92 -4.87 1.06 14.72
CA PRO A 92 -6.30 1.18 14.46
C PRO A 92 -6.60 2.43 13.64
N VAL A 93 -7.48 2.29 12.65
CA VAL A 93 -7.99 3.40 11.82
C VAL A 93 -9.50 3.34 11.65
N THR A 94 -10.09 4.51 11.44
CA THR A 94 -11.50 4.65 11.07
C THR A 94 -11.64 4.86 9.57
N SER A 95 -12.88 4.84 9.09
CA SER A 95 -13.16 5.21 7.70
C SER A 95 -12.68 6.61 7.34
N GLU A 96 -12.71 7.53 8.30
CA GLU A 96 -12.32 8.93 8.11
C GLU A 96 -10.79 9.09 8.18
N THR A 97 -10.13 8.41 9.13
CA THR A 97 -8.72 8.68 9.45
C THR A 97 -7.72 7.88 8.62
N ARG A 98 -8.16 6.84 7.90
CA ARG A 98 -7.26 5.92 7.18
C ARG A 98 -6.42 6.59 6.09
N ILE A 99 -7.01 7.47 5.28
CA ILE A 99 -6.30 8.13 4.16
C ILE A 99 -5.29 9.12 4.73
N ALA A 100 -5.71 9.94 5.70
CA ALA A 100 -4.82 10.86 6.40
C ALA A 100 -3.64 10.11 7.06
N GLY A 101 -3.91 8.93 7.65
CA GLY A 101 -2.89 8.07 8.24
C GLY A 101 -1.85 7.57 7.24
N LEU A 102 -2.26 7.21 6.02
CA LEU A 102 -1.33 6.85 4.94
C LEU A 102 -0.52 8.07 4.51
N THR A 103 -1.18 9.19 4.22
CA THR A 103 -0.50 10.39 3.69
C THR A 103 0.46 11.03 4.69
N SER A 104 0.24 10.85 6.00
CA SER A 104 1.13 11.34 7.05
C SER A 104 2.25 10.36 7.42
N GLY A 105 2.24 9.13 6.89
CA GLY A 105 3.17 8.07 7.28
C GLY A 105 2.91 7.46 8.66
N ARG A 106 1.75 7.73 9.27
CA ARG A 106 1.34 7.04 10.51
C ARG A 106 1.11 5.55 10.26
N ILE A 107 0.63 5.19 9.07
CA ILE A 107 0.50 3.80 8.61
C ILE A 107 1.16 3.66 7.24
N ASP A 108 1.72 2.50 6.97
CA ASP A 108 2.41 2.18 5.71
C ASP A 108 1.43 1.55 4.71
N LEU A 109 0.53 0.68 5.20
CA LEU A 109 -0.53 0.03 4.42
C LEU A 109 -1.86 0.08 5.19
N GLU A 110 -2.98 0.17 4.48
CA GLU A 110 -4.31 -0.04 5.07
C GLU A 110 -4.85 -1.41 4.67
N CYS A 111 -5.29 -2.16 5.68
CA CYS A 111 -5.72 -3.55 5.59
C CYS A 111 -7.15 -3.63 6.12
N GLY A 112 -8.11 -3.47 5.22
CA GLY A 112 -9.51 -3.37 5.62
C GLY A 112 -10.47 -3.44 4.45
N SER A 113 -11.53 -2.64 4.53
CA SER A 113 -12.69 -2.69 3.62
C SER A 113 -12.84 -1.40 2.82
N THR A 114 -11.73 -0.81 2.39
CA THR A 114 -11.75 0.49 1.71
C THR A 114 -12.05 0.32 0.23
N THR A 115 -13.17 0.89 -0.21
CA THR A 115 -13.51 0.95 -1.64
C THR A 115 -12.46 1.77 -2.41
N ALA A 116 -11.85 1.15 -3.42
CA ALA A 116 -11.02 1.84 -4.40
C ALA A 116 -11.91 2.58 -5.40
N ASN A 117 -11.77 3.90 -5.51
CA ASN A 117 -12.52 4.73 -6.47
C ASN A 117 -11.64 5.87 -7.03
N ALA A 118 -12.14 6.57 -8.04
CA ALA A 118 -11.38 7.61 -8.73
C ALA A 118 -10.95 8.75 -7.81
N GLU A 119 -11.83 9.21 -6.92
CA GLU A 119 -11.51 10.31 -5.98
C GLU A 119 -10.40 9.92 -5.00
N ARG A 120 -10.46 8.72 -4.42
CA ARG A 120 -9.43 8.25 -3.47
C ARG A 120 -8.11 7.96 -4.17
N ARG A 121 -8.13 7.53 -5.44
CA ARG A 121 -6.91 7.31 -6.25
C ARG A 121 -6.11 8.59 -6.51
N LYS A 122 -6.71 9.76 -6.35
CA LYS A 122 -5.98 11.05 -6.39
C LYS A 122 -5.12 11.27 -5.15
N LEU A 123 -5.42 10.58 -4.05
CA LEU A 123 -4.76 10.77 -2.74
C LEU A 123 -3.82 9.63 -2.39
N VAL A 124 -4.20 8.39 -2.69
CA VAL A 124 -3.46 7.17 -2.34
C VAL A 124 -3.54 6.11 -3.44
N ALA A 125 -2.56 5.22 -3.47
CA ALA A 125 -2.58 4.04 -4.33
C ALA A 125 -3.45 2.92 -3.70
N PHE A 126 -3.90 1.99 -4.55
CA PHE A 126 -4.64 0.80 -4.14
C PHE A 126 -4.00 -0.43 -4.76
N SER A 127 -4.04 -1.55 -4.02
CA SER A 127 -3.74 -2.88 -4.55
C SER A 127 -4.74 -3.30 -5.63
N PRO A 128 -4.51 -4.45 -6.31
CA PRO A 128 -5.56 -5.11 -7.07
C PRO A 128 -6.82 -5.34 -6.21
N VAL A 129 -7.99 -5.38 -6.84
CA VAL A 129 -9.26 -5.57 -6.11
C VAL A 129 -9.30 -6.97 -5.50
N THR A 130 -9.43 -7.04 -4.18
CA THR A 130 -9.47 -8.30 -3.41
C THR A 130 -10.88 -8.70 -2.98
N PHE A 131 -11.86 -7.79 -3.09
CA PHE A 131 -13.26 -8.04 -2.75
C PHE A 131 -14.22 -7.07 -3.47
N PHE A 132 -15.42 -7.54 -3.81
CA PHE A 132 -16.50 -6.72 -4.36
C PHE A 132 -17.69 -6.68 -3.40
N SER A 133 -18.20 -5.48 -3.13
CA SER A 133 -19.38 -5.26 -2.29
C SER A 133 -20.40 -4.36 -2.98
N ALA A 134 -21.65 -4.43 -2.54
CA ALA A 134 -22.71 -3.51 -2.95
C ALA A 134 -23.32 -2.83 -1.72
N THR A 135 -23.72 -1.56 -1.86
CA THR A 135 -24.46 -0.83 -0.84
C THR A 135 -25.86 -1.42 -0.68
N LYS A 136 -26.21 -1.79 0.55
CA LYS A 136 -27.52 -2.35 0.93
C LYS A 136 -27.99 -1.76 2.25
N LEU A 137 -29.25 -2.03 2.59
CA LEU A 137 -29.86 -1.63 3.85
C LEU A 137 -29.91 -2.82 4.81
N LEU A 138 -29.56 -2.56 6.07
CA LEU A 138 -29.84 -3.46 7.18
C LEU A 138 -31.02 -2.89 7.96
N VAL A 139 -32.10 -3.66 8.08
CA VAL A 139 -33.34 -3.23 8.73
C VAL A 139 -33.81 -4.28 9.73
N LYS A 140 -34.55 -3.85 10.76
CA LYS A 140 -35.19 -4.77 11.71
C LYS A 140 -36.22 -5.62 10.96
N ARG A 141 -36.28 -6.92 11.26
CA ARG A 141 -37.32 -7.81 10.71
C ARG A 141 -38.72 -7.24 10.97
N GLY A 142 -39.55 -7.18 9.93
CA GLY A 142 -40.90 -6.61 9.99
C GLY A 142 -40.98 -5.09 9.85
N ALA A 143 -39.85 -4.38 9.72
CA ALA A 143 -39.88 -2.95 9.40
C ALA A 143 -40.45 -2.72 7.99
N PRO A 144 -41.25 -1.65 7.78
CA PRO A 144 -41.83 -1.32 6.48
C PRO A 144 -40.81 -0.60 5.58
N VAL A 145 -39.65 -1.24 5.36
CA VAL A 145 -38.57 -0.75 4.49
C VAL A 145 -38.10 -1.92 3.63
N GLY A 146 -38.52 -1.93 2.36
CA GLY A 146 -38.13 -2.95 1.38
C GLY A 146 -37.11 -2.44 0.36
N SER A 147 -36.97 -1.12 0.24
CA SER A 147 -36.08 -0.47 -0.72
C SER A 147 -35.57 0.89 -0.21
N PHE A 148 -34.60 1.46 -0.91
CA PHE A 148 -34.12 2.82 -0.65
C PHE A 148 -35.21 3.89 -0.77
N ARG A 149 -36.25 3.66 -1.59
CA ARG A 149 -37.37 4.62 -1.77
C ARG A 149 -38.19 4.78 -0.49
N ASP A 150 -38.21 3.75 0.36
CA ASP A 150 -38.98 3.75 1.60
C ASP A 150 -38.28 4.55 2.73
N LEU A 151 -37.08 5.11 2.45
CA LEU A 151 -36.30 5.88 3.41
C LEU A 151 -36.69 7.36 3.47
N ALA A 152 -37.51 7.85 2.53
CA ALA A 152 -37.91 9.25 2.49
C ALA A 152 -38.55 9.69 3.82
N GLY A 153 -38.04 10.77 4.41
CA GLY A 153 -38.50 11.29 5.70
C GLY A 153 -38.10 10.45 6.92
N ARG A 154 -37.27 9.41 6.77
CA ARG A 154 -36.76 8.59 7.88
C ARG A 154 -35.35 9.02 8.28
N THR A 155 -35.02 8.79 9.55
CA THR A 155 -33.64 8.87 10.02
C THR A 155 -32.89 7.61 9.61
N VAL A 156 -31.73 7.78 8.95
CA VAL A 156 -30.87 6.70 8.48
C VAL A 156 -29.51 6.84 9.15
N ALA A 157 -29.01 5.76 9.73
CA ALA A 157 -27.66 5.70 10.28
C ALA A 157 -26.68 5.22 9.20
N VAL A 158 -25.52 5.88 9.13
CA VAL A 158 -24.43 5.52 8.23
C VAL A 158 -23.09 5.77 8.94
N THR A 159 -22.07 4.99 8.58
CA THR A 159 -20.72 5.23 9.10
C THR A 159 -20.07 6.39 8.36
N ALA A 160 -19.59 7.38 9.10
CA ALA A 160 -18.91 8.54 8.55
C ALA A 160 -17.65 8.18 7.75
N GLY A 161 -17.33 8.96 6.72
CA GLY A 161 -16.16 8.75 5.85
C GLY A 161 -16.27 7.52 4.94
N THR A 162 -17.47 6.95 4.79
CA THR A 162 -17.73 5.85 3.85
C THR A 162 -18.33 6.35 2.55
N THR A 163 -18.28 5.52 1.50
CA THR A 163 -18.96 5.82 0.24
C THR A 163 -20.49 5.83 0.38
N ASN A 164 -21.03 5.30 1.47
CA ASN A 164 -22.48 5.25 1.71
C ASN A 164 -23.01 6.53 2.37
N GLU A 165 -22.14 7.36 2.94
CA GLU A 165 -22.56 8.59 3.63
C GLU A 165 -23.08 9.66 2.67
N GLY A 166 -22.52 9.73 1.45
CA GLY A 166 -22.94 10.66 0.42
C GLY A 166 -24.09 10.17 -0.46
N VAL A 167 -24.80 9.12 -0.04
CA VAL A 167 -25.88 8.47 -0.82
C VAL A 167 -27.25 8.81 -0.23
#